data_AF-A0ABD0S045-F1
#
_entry.id   AF-A0ABD0S045-F1
#
_cell.length_a   1.000
_cell.length_b   1.000
_cell.length_c   1.000
_cell.angle_alpha   90.00
_cell.angle_beta   90.00
_cell.angle_gamma   90.00
#
_symmetry.space_group_name_H-M   'P 1'
#
loop_
_entity.id
_entity.type
_entity.pdbx_description
1 polymer ?
#
loop_
_entity_poly.entity_id
_entity_poly.type
_entity_poly.pdbx_seq_one_letter_code
_entity_poly.pdbx_strand_id
1 'polypeptide(L)'
;FKLRLDHPDDGDKLCSVIVALMQKNRRRLRKEGLDLETIGFAIYEAPDDQDHQSKDFFRYNPSKARSRTYINMREVSERFRLPPGNYLLVPTTFQPHHEADFLIRIFSENKAGAMYVHENTVQC
;
A
#
# COMPACT_ATOMS: atom_id res chain seq x y z
N PHE A 1 -1.16 -1.59 6.62
CA PHE A 1 -1.44 -0.15 6.86
C PHE A 1 -2.93 0.08 6.77
N LYS A 2 -3.54 0.77 7.74
CA LYS A 2 -4.97 1.08 7.72
C LYS A 2 -5.23 2.45 7.12
N LEU A 3 -6.14 2.50 6.16
CA LEU A 3 -6.60 3.71 5.50
C LEU A 3 -8.11 3.82 5.72
N ARG A 4 -8.57 4.94 6.27
CA ARG A 4 -9.99 5.26 6.43
C ARG A 4 -10.37 6.42 5.53
N LEU A 5 -11.31 6.16 4.62
CA LEU A 5 -11.86 7.13 3.69
C LEU A 5 -13.28 7.49 4.14
N ASP A 6 -13.48 8.70 4.68
CA ASP A 6 -14.77 9.10 5.26
C ASP A 6 -15.60 9.99 4.34
N HIS A 7 -14.93 10.89 3.62
CA HIS A 7 -15.59 11.96 2.86
C HIS A 7 -15.39 11.75 1.36
N PRO A 8 -16.44 11.38 0.60
CA PRO A 8 -16.36 11.31 -0.85
C PRO A 8 -16.15 12.70 -1.46
N ASP A 9 -15.60 12.74 -2.66
CA ASP A 9 -15.41 13.94 -3.43
C ASP A 9 -16.75 14.45 -4.00
N ASP A 10 -16.79 15.72 -4.41
CA ASP A 10 -18.00 16.28 -5.00
C ASP A 10 -18.26 15.65 -6.39
N GLY A 11 -19.49 15.16 -6.60
CA GLY A 11 -19.97 14.71 -7.91
C GLY A 11 -19.99 13.20 -8.15
N ASP A 12 -19.21 12.41 -7.40
CA ASP A 12 -19.36 10.95 -7.34
C ASP A 12 -19.18 10.46 -5.90
N LYS A 13 -19.91 9.44 -5.47
CA LYS A 13 -19.91 8.96 -4.08
C LYS A 13 -18.62 8.20 -3.71
N LEU A 14 -17.47 8.65 -4.20
CA LEU A 14 -16.16 8.01 -4.12
C LEU A 14 -15.12 9.00 -3.59
N CYS A 15 -14.10 8.48 -2.92
CA CYS A 15 -12.96 9.22 -2.43
C CYS A 15 -11.78 9.07 -3.40
N SER A 16 -11.14 10.18 -3.76
CA SER A 16 -9.85 10.18 -4.47
C SER A 16 -8.71 9.92 -3.49
N VAL A 17 -7.92 8.89 -3.77
CA VAL A 17 -6.71 8.56 -3.02
C VAL A 17 -5.53 8.32 -3.95
N ILE A 18 -4.36 8.86 -3.62
CA ILE A 18 -3.09 8.55 -4.26
C ILE A 18 -2.25 7.77 -3.25
N VAL A 19 -1.81 6.59 -3.64
CA VAL A 19 -0.87 5.78 -2.87
C VAL A 19 0.48 5.83 -3.56
N ALA A 20 1.54 6.10 -2.80
CA ALA A 20 2.92 6.03 -3.27
C ALA A 20 3.75 5.14 -2.35
N LEU A 21 4.34 4.07 -2.89
CA LEU A 21 5.24 3.17 -2.20
C LEU A 21 6.66 3.39 -2.73
N MET A 22 7.59 3.78 -1.85
CA MET A 22 8.99 4.03 -2.17
C MET A 22 9.91 3.10 -1.37
N GLN A 23 10.87 2.46 -2.04
CA GLN A 23 11.95 1.73 -1.39
C GLN A 23 13.09 2.67 -0.91
N LYS A 24 13.54 2.49 0.33
CA LYS A 24 14.57 3.30 1.03
C LYS A 24 15.98 2.71 0.84
N ASN A 25 16.99 3.44 1.28
CA ASN A 25 18.39 3.00 1.39
C ASN A 25 19.10 2.55 0.10
N ARG A 26 18.54 2.86 -1.07
CA ARG A 26 19.07 2.41 -2.38
C ARG A 26 20.47 2.94 -2.71
N ARG A 27 20.86 4.14 -2.23
CA ARG A 27 22.22 4.66 -2.43
C ARG A 27 23.28 3.85 -1.69
N ARG A 28 22.93 3.29 -0.52
CA ARG A 28 23.81 2.42 0.26
C ARG A 28 23.88 1.03 -0.38
N LEU A 29 22.73 0.46 -0.70
CA LEU A 29 22.61 -0.89 -1.26
C LEU A 29 23.28 -1.04 -2.63
N ARG A 30 23.23 0.00 -3.49
CA ARG A 30 24.00 0.00 -4.75
C ARG A 30 25.51 -0.10 -4.55
N LYS A 31 26.06 0.43 -3.45
CA LYS A 31 27.50 0.28 -3.13
C LYS A 31 27.83 -1.15 -2.69
N GLU A 32 26.83 -1.88 -2.21
CA GLU A 32 26.91 -3.28 -1.79
C GLU A 32 26.56 -4.24 -2.95
N GLY A 33 26.32 -3.73 -4.17
CA GLY A 33 25.97 -4.53 -5.35
C GLY A 33 24.52 -4.97 -5.43
N LEU A 34 23.65 -4.47 -4.53
CA LEU A 34 22.22 -4.81 -4.49
C LEU A 34 21.40 -3.84 -5.34
N ASP A 35 20.47 -4.41 -6.11
CA ASP A 35 19.60 -3.68 -7.02
C ASP A 35 18.30 -3.18 -6.36
N LEU A 36 17.49 -2.51 -7.16
CA LEU A 36 16.12 -2.17 -6.79
C LEU A 36 15.28 -3.46 -6.75
N GLU A 37 14.35 -3.53 -5.79
CA GLU A 37 13.37 -4.61 -5.74
C GLU A 37 12.20 -4.32 -6.68
N THR A 38 11.59 -5.37 -7.21
CA THR A 38 10.34 -5.26 -7.96
C THR A 38 9.20 -5.15 -6.95
N ILE A 39 8.66 -3.93 -6.78
CA ILE A 39 7.70 -3.59 -5.73
C ILE A 39 6.30 -3.34 -6.28
N GLY A 40 5.30 -3.56 -5.44
CA GLY A 40 3.89 -3.28 -5.70
C GLY A 40 3.10 -3.17 -4.41
N PHE A 41 1.80 -2.95 -4.53
CA PHE A 41 0.91 -2.97 -3.38
C PHE A 41 -0.50 -3.40 -3.76
N ALA A 42 -1.25 -3.88 -2.77
CA ALA A 42 -2.66 -4.20 -2.89
C ALA A 42 -3.47 -3.52 -1.78
N ILE A 43 -4.71 -3.17 -2.11
CA ILE A 43 -5.68 -2.53 -1.21
C ILE A 43 -6.86 -3.48 -1.06
N TYR A 44 -7.15 -3.88 0.17
CA TYR A 44 -8.29 -4.70 0.55
C TYR A 44 -9.26 -3.88 1.38
N GLU A 45 -10.53 -4.23 1.35
CA GLU A 45 -11.50 -3.74 2.35
C GLU A 45 -11.16 -4.38 3.69
N ALA A 46 -11.05 -3.56 4.74
CA ALA A 46 -10.63 -4.01 6.05
C ALA A 46 -11.81 -4.61 6.82
N PRO A 47 -11.75 -5.88 7.28
CA PRO A 47 -12.73 -6.42 8.20
C PRO A 47 -12.35 -6.01 9.63
N ASP A 48 -13.31 -5.43 10.35
CA ASP A 48 -13.23 -5.03 11.75
C ASP A 48 -11.98 -4.18 12.15
N ASP A 49 -11.86 -3.85 13.43
CA ASP A 49 -10.76 -3.06 13.97
C ASP A 49 -9.43 -3.85 14.10
N GLN A 50 -9.25 -4.96 13.38
CA GLN A 50 -8.03 -5.76 13.45
C GLN A 50 -6.92 -5.22 12.54
N ASP A 51 -5.72 -5.02 13.10
CA ASP A 51 -4.55 -4.50 12.41
C ASP A 51 -3.85 -5.52 11.51
N HIS A 52 -4.05 -6.80 11.78
CA HIS A 52 -3.43 -7.92 11.08
C HIS A 52 -4.51 -8.91 10.64
N GLN A 53 -4.32 -9.47 9.45
CA GLN A 53 -5.23 -10.45 8.87
C GLN A 53 -4.50 -11.75 8.57
N SER A 54 -5.22 -12.87 8.67
CA SER A 54 -4.67 -14.19 8.38
C SER A 54 -4.49 -14.42 6.87
N LYS A 55 -3.75 -15.47 6.50
CA LYS A 55 -3.62 -15.90 5.10
C LYS A 55 -4.97 -16.19 4.45
N ASP A 56 -5.92 -16.76 5.20
CA ASP A 56 -7.24 -17.10 4.69
C ASP A 56 -8.03 -15.85 4.30
N PHE A 57 -7.89 -14.73 5.03
CA PHE A 57 -8.49 -13.47 4.65
C PHE A 57 -8.10 -13.08 3.21
N PHE A 58 -6.79 -13.04 2.91
CA PHE A 58 -6.31 -12.67 1.57
C PHE A 58 -6.64 -13.70 0.49
N ARG A 59 -6.91 -14.95 0.86
CA ARG A 59 -7.32 -16.01 -0.07
C ARG A 59 -8.79 -15.87 -0.49
N TYR A 60 -9.66 -15.47 0.43
CA TYR A 60 -11.11 -15.41 0.19
C TYR A 60 -11.65 -14.00 -0.08
N ASN A 61 -10.85 -12.95 0.13
CA ASN A 61 -11.23 -11.57 -0.13
C ASN A 61 -10.41 -11.00 -1.29
N PRO A 62 -11.04 -10.58 -2.41
CA PRO A 62 -10.32 -9.97 -3.51
C PRO A 62 -9.85 -8.55 -3.14
N SER A 63 -8.72 -8.13 -3.71
CA SER A 63 -8.29 -6.73 -3.62
C SER A 63 -9.30 -5.82 -4.33
N LYS A 64 -9.61 -4.68 -3.69
CA LYS A 64 -10.45 -3.62 -4.27
C LYS A 64 -9.67 -2.76 -5.27
N ALA A 65 -8.38 -2.58 -4.99
CA ALA A 65 -7.44 -1.90 -5.85
C ALA A 65 -6.03 -2.48 -5.65
N ARG A 66 -5.15 -2.24 -6.60
CA ARG A 66 -3.75 -2.66 -6.56
C ARG A 66 -2.94 -1.81 -7.52
N SER A 67 -1.63 -1.74 -7.33
CA SER A 67 -0.74 -1.21 -8.37
C SER A 67 -0.92 -2.01 -9.66
N ARG A 68 -1.08 -1.32 -10.80
CA ARG A 68 -1.24 -1.87 -12.14
C ARG A 68 -0.16 -2.88 -12.51
N THR A 69 1.06 -2.61 -12.10
CA THR A 69 2.22 -3.49 -12.35
C THR A 69 3.15 -3.47 -11.15
N TYR A 70 3.73 -4.63 -10.84
CA TYR A 70 4.94 -4.69 -10.02
C TYR A 70 6.10 -4.18 -10.86
N ILE A 71 6.84 -3.22 -10.33
CA ILE A 71 7.85 -2.50 -11.11
C ILE A 71 9.15 -2.40 -10.36
N ASN A 72 10.25 -2.58 -11.10
CA ASN A 72 11.59 -2.41 -10.60
C ASN A 72 12.01 -0.93 -10.63
N MET A 73 11.29 -0.09 -9.88
CA MET A 73 11.56 1.34 -9.75
C MET A 73 11.63 1.75 -8.28
N ARG A 74 12.28 2.88 -8.01
CA ARG A 74 12.42 3.40 -6.64
C ARG A 74 11.07 3.69 -5.99
N GLU A 75 10.08 4.09 -6.79
CA GLU A 75 8.73 4.40 -6.35
C GLU A 75 7.69 3.90 -7.35
N VAL A 76 6.59 3.36 -6.83
CA VAL A 76 5.34 3.11 -7.55
C VAL A 76 4.26 4.00 -6.95
N SER A 77 3.53 4.75 -7.79
CA SER A 77 2.44 5.61 -7.33
C SER A 77 1.25 5.55 -8.27
N GLU A 78 0.06 5.39 -7.69
CA GLU A 78 -1.20 5.31 -8.44
C GLU A 78 -2.33 6.03 -7.72
N ARG A 79 -3.27 6.57 -8.53
CA ARG A 79 -4.50 7.21 -8.07
C ARG A 79 -5.66 6.22 -8.18
N PHE A 80 -6.47 6.13 -7.14
CA PHE A 80 -7.67 5.31 -7.08
C PHE A 80 -8.89 6.17 -6.71
N ARG A 81 -10.05 5.67 -7.12
CA ARG A 81 -11.37 6.13 -6.69
C ARG A 81 -12.01 4.97 -5.93
N LEU A 82 -12.18 5.12 -4.63
CA LEU A 82 -12.69 4.06 -3.76
C LEU A 82 -13.91 4.58 -2.99
N PRO A 83 -14.94 3.75 -2.75
CA PRO A 83 -16.03 4.14 -1.86
C PRO A 83 -15.51 4.52 -0.46
N PRO A 84 -16.25 5.34 0.31
CA PRO A 84 -15.97 5.52 1.72
C PRO A 84 -15.93 4.18 2.46
N GLY A 85 -14.96 4.01 3.37
CA GLY A 85 -14.75 2.75 4.08
C GLY A 85 -13.37 2.60 4.71
N ASN A 86 -13.14 1.46 5.33
CA ASN A 86 -11.86 1.07 5.92
C ASN A 86 -11.12 0.13 4.98
N TYR A 87 -9.81 0.34 4.84
CA TYR A 87 -8.97 -0.36 3.90
C TYR A 87 -7.65 -0.82 4.53
N LEU A 88 -7.18 -1.98 4.09
CA LEU A 88 -5.84 -2.49 4.35
C LEU A 88 -4.99 -2.32 3.11
N LEU A 89 -3.97 -1.47 3.21
CA LEU A 89 -2.91 -1.35 2.24
C LEU A 89 -1.76 -2.29 2.63
N VAL A 90 -1.43 -3.19 1.71
CA VAL A 90 -0.38 -4.21 1.84
C VAL A 90 0.71 -3.93 0.81
N PRO A 91 1.85 -3.35 1.21
CA PRO A 91 3.03 -3.24 0.35
C PRO A 91 3.75 -4.58 0.25
N THR A 92 4.25 -4.92 -0.94
CA THR A 92 4.85 -6.23 -1.21
C THR A 92 5.99 -6.10 -2.23
N THR A 93 6.95 -7.00 -2.13
CA THR A 93 7.87 -7.33 -3.22
C THR A 93 7.24 -8.39 -4.13
N PHE A 94 7.72 -8.53 -5.36
CA PHE A 94 7.21 -9.54 -6.29
C PHE A 94 7.63 -10.97 -5.88
N GLN A 95 8.87 -11.12 -5.39
CA GLN A 95 9.41 -12.39 -4.92
C GLN A 95 9.31 -12.48 -3.39
N PRO A 96 8.86 -13.61 -2.84
CA PRO A 96 8.82 -13.81 -1.39
C PRO A 96 10.23 -13.77 -0.80
N HIS A 97 10.35 -13.45 0.50
CA HIS A 97 11.62 -13.42 1.23
C HIS A 97 12.65 -12.36 0.77
N HIS A 98 12.22 -11.38 -0.02
CA HIS A 98 13.02 -10.19 -0.33
C HIS A 98 12.66 -9.06 0.62
N GLU A 99 13.62 -8.62 1.42
CA GLU A 99 13.44 -7.54 2.38
C GLU A 99 13.79 -6.18 1.77
N ALA A 100 12.90 -5.21 1.97
CA ALA A 100 13.16 -3.83 1.62
C ALA A 100 12.56 -2.88 2.65
N ASP A 101 13.41 -1.96 3.14
CA ASP A 101 12.93 -0.77 3.83
C ASP A 101 12.09 0.06 2.87
N PHE A 102 10.98 0.60 3.36
CA PHE A 102 10.05 1.36 2.51
C PHE A 102 9.43 2.56 3.21
N LEU A 103 8.83 3.42 2.40
CA LEU A 103 7.99 4.55 2.79
C LEU A 103 6.68 4.45 2.02
N ILE A 104 5.57 4.58 2.72
CA ILE A 104 4.26 4.78 2.11
C ILE A 104 3.84 6.23 2.32
N ARG A 105 3.34 6.86 1.27
CA ARG A 105 2.65 8.15 1.33
C ARG A 105 1.25 7.96 0.78
N ILE A 106 0.27 8.47 1.52
CA ILE A 106 -1.13 8.45 1.13
C ILE A 106 -1.61 9.90 1.06
N PHE A 107 -2.15 10.29 -0.09
CA PHE A 107 -2.75 11.61 -0.29
C PHE A 107 -4.23 11.42 -0.61
N SER A 108 -5.09 12.16 0.07
CA SER A 108 -6.53 12.17 -0.18
C SER A 108 -6.97 13.59 -0.49
N GLU A 109 -7.93 13.74 -1.39
CA GLU A 109 -8.48 15.05 -1.74
C GLU A 109 -9.24 15.67 -0.56
N ASN A 110 -10.05 14.86 0.12
CA ASN A 110 -10.71 15.20 1.37
C ASN A 110 -9.96 14.64 2.59
N LYS A 111 -10.29 15.10 3.81
CA LYS A 111 -9.69 14.56 5.04
C LYS A 111 -9.90 13.05 5.10
N ALA A 112 -8.80 12.31 5.17
CA ALA A 112 -8.79 10.86 5.41
C ALA A 112 -8.06 10.58 6.73
N GLY A 113 -8.54 9.59 7.48
CA GLY A 113 -7.82 9.04 8.61
C GLY A 113 -6.78 8.04 8.13
N ALA A 114 -5.49 8.38 8.18
CA ALA A 114 -4.42 7.41 8.00
C ALA A 114 -3.96 6.92 9.38
N MET A 115 -4.14 5.62 9.66
CA MET A 115 -3.66 5.00 10.91
C MET A 115 -2.39 4.19 10.63
N TYR A 116 -1.30 4.61 11.26
CA TYR A 116 0.00 3.93 11.17
C TYR A 116 -0.04 2.63 11.97
N VAL A 117 0.28 1.51 11.32
CA VAL A 117 0.44 0.21 11.96
C VAL A 117 1.91 -0.21 11.82
N HIS A 118 2.70 0.11 12.86
CA HIS A 118 4.06 -0.37 13.21
C HIS A 118 5.22 -0.36 12.19
N GLU A 119 6.44 -0.65 12.69
CA GLU A 119 7.76 -0.37 12.09
C GLU A 119 8.06 -1.04 10.74
N ASN A 120 8.93 -0.37 9.97
CA ASN A 120 9.10 -0.49 8.52
C ASN A 120 10.04 -1.63 8.08
N THR A 121 9.52 -2.84 7.90
CA THR A 121 10.17 -3.86 7.05
C THR A 121 9.10 -4.66 6.30
N VAL A 122 9.14 -4.71 4.96
CA VAL A 122 8.32 -5.68 4.22
C VAL A 122 9.02 -7.03 4.34
N GLN A 123 8.39 -7.98 5.00
CA GLN A 123 8.68 -9.40 4.86
C GLN A 123 7.46 -10.06 4.23
N CYS A 124 7.68 -10.76 3.11
CA CYS A 124 6.70 -11.65 2.50
C CYS A 124 6.97 -13.10 2.95
#